data_AF-A0A932FPR3-F1
#
_entry.id   AF-A0A932FPR3-F1
#
_cell.length_a   1.000
_cell.length_b   1.000
_cell.length_c   1.000
_cell.angle_alpha   90.00
_cell.angle_beta   90.00
_cell.angle_gamma   90.00
#
_symmetry.space_group_name_H-M   'P 1'
#
loop_
_entity.id
_entity.type
_entity.pdbx_description
1 polymer ?
#
loop_
_entity_poly.entity_id
_entity_poly.type
_entity_poly.pdbx_seq_one_letter_code
_entity_poly.pdbx_strand_id
1 'polypeptide(L)' 'MIRLSKLIETRRLTQAQAASLFGVTQPRVSDLVRGKIDRFSIDTLVAMLGHAGVRVQVVVGGRSRVA' A
#
# COMPACT_ATOMS: atom_id res chain seq x y z
N MET A 1 1.06 -1.74 -11.09
CA MET A 1 1.48 -1.03 -9.85
C MET A 1 0.33 -0.90 -8.87
N ILE A 2 0.59 -1.14 -7.59
CA ILE A 2 -0.38 -0.90 -6.49
C ILE A 2 -0.54 0.61 -6.22
N ARG A 3 -1.65 1.00 -5.57
CA ARG A 3 -2.00 2.41 -5.30
C ARG A 3 -0.89 3.20 -4.58
N LEU A 4 -0.18 2.57 -3.64
CA LEU A 4 0.93 3.21 -2.92
C LEU A 4 2.07 3.62 -3.87
N SER A 5 2.50 2.76 -4.80
CA SER A 5 3.54 3.10 -5.78
C SER A 5 3.12 4.28 -6.66
N LYS A 6 1.85 4.32 -7.09
CA LYS A 6 1.30 5.45 -7.86
C LYS A 6 1.34 6.77 -7.08
N LEU A 7 1.14 6.73 -5.76
CA LEU A 7 1.22 7.93 -4.91
C LEU A 7 2.64 8.48 -4.84
N ILE A 8 3.66 7.62 -4.78
CA ILE A 8 5.07 8.02 -4.82
C ILE A 8 5.34 8.80 -6.11
N GLU A 9 4.94 8.24 -7.25
CA GLU A 9 5.15 8.85 -8.57
C GLU A 9 4.38 10.18 -8.72
N THR A 10 3.08 10.17 -8.40
CA THR A 10 2.20 11.33 -8.60
C THR A 10 2.62 12.51 -7.72
N ARG A 11 3.07 12.24 -6.49
CA ARG A 11 3.56 13.26 -5.55
C ARG A 11 5.06 13.52 -5.68
N ARG A 12 5.75 12.89 -6.65
CA ARG A 12 7.19 13.00 -6.90
C ARG A 12 8.05 12.81 -5.65
N LEU A 13 7.70 11.81 -4.84
CA LEU A 13 8.38 11.54 -3.59
C LEU A 13 9.65 10.73 -3.81
N THR A 14 10.71 11.09 -3.09
CA THR A 14 11.84 10.16 -2.88
C THR A 14 11.38 8.98 -2.03
N GLN A 15 12.12 7.87 -2.06
CA GLN A 15 11.80 6.71 -1.21
C GLN A 15 11.86 7.04 0.29
N ALA A 16 12.71 7.99 0.71
CA ALA A 16 12.79 8.44 2.09
C ALA A 16 11.54 9.25 2.50
N GLN A 17 11.10 10.19 1.67
CA GLN A 17 9.86 10.94 1.92
C GLN A 17 8.63 10.03 1.94
N ALA A 18 8.57 9.05 1.03
CA ALA A 18 7.51 8.05 1.01
C ALA A 18 7.53 7.17 2.26
N ALA A 19 8.71 6.86 2.81
CA ALA A 19 8.85 6.09 4.05
C ALA A 19 8.22 6.84 5.22
N SER A 20 8.57 8.11 5.37
CA SER A 20 7.96 9.00 6.37
C SER A 20 6.44 9.14 6.18
N LEU A 21 5.98 9.34 4.94
CA LEU A 21 4.56 9.49 4.64
C LEU A 21 3.76 8.20 4.92
N PHE A 22 4.31 7.04 4.63
CA PHE A 22 3.62 5.75 4.80
C PHE A 22 3.81 5.14 6.18
N GLY A 23 4.60 5.76 7.07
CA GLY A 23 4.88 5.25 8.40
C GLY A 23 5.73 3.97 8.41
N VAL A 24 6.65 3.83 7.44
CA VAL A 24 7.52 2.65 7.30
C VAL A 24 8.98 3.04 7.11
N THR A 25 9.87 2.05 7.04
CA THR A 25 11.28 2.27 6.72
C THR A 25 11.52 2.41 5.22
N GLN A 26 12.59 3.11 4.82
CA GLN A 26 12.94 3.24 3.40
C GLN A 26 13.18 1.89 2.68
N PRO A 27 13.84 0.86 3.27
CA PRO A 27 13.93 -0.45 2.65
C PRO A 27 12.56 -1.07 2.33
N ARG A 28 11.56 -0.84 3.19
CA ARG A 28 10.18 -1.30 2.95
C ARG A 28 9.56 -0.59 1.74
N VAL A 29 9.79 0.71 1.57
CA VAL A 29 9.40 1.43 0.34
C VAL A 29 10.14 0.87 -0.88
N SER A 30 11.41 0.53 -0.73
CA SER A 30 12.21 -0.07 -1.79
C SER A 30 11.66 -1.41 -2.28
N ASP A 31 11.20 -2.26 -1.37
CA ASP A 31 10.52 -3.52 -1.69
C ASP A 31 9.18 -3.27 -2.40
N LEU A 32 8.40 -2.27 -1.94
CA LEU A 32 7.15 -1.86 -2.57
C LEU A 32 7.35 -1.36 -4.01
N VAL A 33 8.32 -0.48 -4.24
CA VAL A 33 8.62 0.09 -5.57
C VAL A 33 9.13 -0.98 -6.53
N ARG A 34 9.89 -1.96 -6.03
CA ARG A 34 10.31 -3.15 -6.81
C ARG A 34 9.20 -4.19 -7.01
N GLY A 35 7.99 -3.93 -6.53
CA GLY A 35 6.83 -4.81 -6.75
C GLY A 35 6.81 -6.09 -5.92
N LYS A 36 7.60 -6.18 -4.83
CA LYS A 36 7.63 -7.35 -3.93
C LYS A 36 6.42 -7.37 -2.99
N ILE A 37 5.21 -7.37 -3.55
CA ILE A 37 3.94 -7.21 -2.81
C ILE A 37 3.66 -8.42 -1.89
N ASP A 38 4.17 -9.61 -2.24
CA ASP A 38 4.15 -10.83 -1.45
C ASP A 38 4.75 -10.67 -0.03
N ARG A 39 5.61 -9.67 0.17
CA ARG A 39 6.23 -9.36 1.47
C ARG A 39 5.37 -8.50 2.40
N PHE A 40 4.16 -8.15 1.98
CA PHE A 40 3.26 -7.24 2.70
C PHE A 40 1.96 -7.96 3.05
N SER A 41 1.58 -7.91 4.33
CA SER A 41 0.23 -8.28 4.72
C SER A 41 -0.77 -7.24 4.20
N ILE A 42 -2.03 -7.66 4.04
CA ILE A 42 -3.13 -6.73 3.72
C ILE A 42 -3.18 -5.61 4.76
N ASP A 43 -3.08 -5.95 6.05
CA ASP A 43 -3.09 -4.98 7.16
C ASP A 43 -1.99 -3.92 7.01
N THR A 44 -0.78 -4.34 6.59
CA THR A 44 0.33 -3.41 6.35
C THR A 44 -0.02 -2.45 5.20
N LEU A 45 -0.55 -2.96 4.10
CA LEU A 45 -0.92 -2.14 2.94
C LEU A 45 -2.04 -1.15 3.29
N VAL A 46 -3.04 -1.59 4.05
CA VAL A 46 -4.14 -0.75 4.53
C VAL A 46 -3.62 0.32 5.48
N ALA A 47 -2.74 -0.02 6.42
CA ALA A 47 -2.11 0.94 7.32
C ALA A 47 -1.31 1.99 6.54
N MET A 48 -0.47 1.60 5.58
CA MET A 48 0.29 2.54 4.75
C MET A 48 -0.62 3.48 3.95
N LEU A 49 -1.74 2.97 3.43
CA LEU A 49 -2.75 3.79 2.74
C LEU A 49 -3.42 4.79 3.70
N GLY A 50 -3.72 4.36 4.93
CA GLY A 50 -4.22 5.23 5.99
C GLY A 50 -3.26 6.38 6.31
N HIS A 51 -1.98 6.08 6.53
CA HIS A 51 -0.95 7.11 6.76
C HIS A 51 -0.81 8.10 5.59
N ALA A 52 -1.03 7.62 4.36
CA ALA A 52 -1.02 8.46 3.16
C ALA A 52 -2.28 9.34 2.97
N GLY A 53 -3.25 9.26 3.90
CA GLY A 53 -4.53 9.97 3.85
C GLY A 53 -5.50 9.39 2.81
N VAL A 54 -5.35 8.12 2.44
CA VAL A 54 -6.23 7.46 1.47
C VAL A 54 -7.40 6.82 2.19
N ARG A 55 -8.63 7.17 1.77
CA ARG A 55 -9.84 6.45 2.19
C ARG A 55 -9.82 5.03 1.61
N VAL A 56 -9.89 4.02 2.49
CA VAL A 56 -9.92 2.60 2.12
C VAL A 56 -11.33 2.05 2.32
N GLN A 57 -11.80 1.26 1.35
CA GLN A 57 -13.02 0.47 1.46
C GLN A 57 -12.65 -1.00 1.25
N VAL A 58 -13.05 -1.86 2.18
CA VAL A 58 -12.89 -3.31 2.08
C VAL A 58 -14.24 -3.90 1.74
N VAL A 59 -14.32 -4.62 0.62
CA VAL A 59 -15.52 -5.33 0.19
C VAL A 59 -15.22 -6.81 0.22
N VAL A 60 -15.98 -7.55 1.03
CA VAL A 60 -15.91 -9.01 1.08
C VAL A 60 -17.16 -9.54 0.38
N GLY A 61 -16.97 -10.23 -0.74
CA GLY A 61 -18.06 -10.89 -1.45
C GLY A 61 -18.34 -12.27 -0.86
N GLY A 62 -19.60 -12.59 -0.60
CA GLY A 62 -20.00 -13.95 -0.22
C GLY A 62 -19.86 -14.93 -1.39
N ARG A 63 -19.57 -16.20 -1.10
CA ARG A 63 -19.79 -17.27 -2.09
C ARG A 63 -21.29 -17.45 -2.25
N SER A 64 -21.76 -17.46 -3.51
CA SER A 64 -23.11 -17.92 -3.84
C SER A 64 -23.34 -19.25 -3.12
N ARG A 65 -24.42 -19.37 -2.33
CA ARG A 65 -24.80 -20.67 -1.75
C ARG A 65 -24.94 -21.65 -2.91
N VAL A 66 -24.10 -22.67 -2.93
CA VAL A 66 -24.34 -23.84 -3.78
C VAL A 66 -25.60 -24.47 -3.20
N ALA A 67 -26.68 -24.43 -3.97
CA ALA A 67 -27.93 -25.12 -3.67
C ALA A 67 -27.72 -26.65 -3.72
#